data_AF-A0A4U3EU48-F1
#
_entry.id   AF-A0A4U3EU48-F1
#
_cell.length_a   1.000
_cell.length_b   1.000
_cell.length_c   1.000
_cell.angle_alpha   90.00
_cell.angle_beta   90.00
_cell.angle_gamma   90.00
#
_symmetry.space_group_name_H-M   'P 1'
#
loop_
_entity.id
_entity.type
_entity.pdbx_description
1 polymer ?
#
loop_
_entity_poly.entity_id
_entity_poly.type
_entity_poly.pdbx_seq_one_letter_code
_entity_poly.pdbx_strand_id
1 'polypeptide(L)'
;MKLKLELSHADDKIDFFNKNLNIIGFTDYTPMIWEELSKVNWYIDEKKYLNNEKSYIYTGASKFKTLKMLHQVVMMLWYGEEEVLSAYSKKFIIEHHNNNEFNCCISNLSFASNDINL
;
A
#
# COMPACT_ATOMS: atom_id res chain seq x y z
N MET A 1 -16.32 3.60 -7.53
CA MET A 1 -16.55 4.75 -6.62
C MET A 1 -15.42 4.73 -5.61
N LYS A 2 -14.89 5.89 -5.17
CA LYS A 2 -13.82 5.86 -4.16
C LYS A 2 -14.43 5.75 -2.76
N LEU A 3 -14.06 4.71 -2.02
CA LEU A 3 -14.44 4.57 -0.61
C LEU A 3 -13.28 5.03 0.25
N LYS A 4 -13.53 5.95 1.18
CA LYS A 4 -12.53 6.43 2.13
C LYS A 4 -12.33 5.41 3.26
N LEU A 5 -11.07 5.23 3.65
CA LEU A 5 -10.65 4.38 4.76
C LEU A 5 -10.30 5.22 5.99
N GLU A 6 -10.59 4.66 7.16
CA GLU A 6 -10.08 5.08 8.46
C GLU A 6 -8.81 4.27 8.78
N LEU A 7 -7.94 4.84 9.60
CA LEU A 7 -6.69 4.23 10.03
C LEU A 7 -6.70 4.04 11.54
N SER A 8 -6.21 2.89 11.99
CA SER A 8 -5.87 2.63 13.38
C SER A 8 -4.53 1.90 13.44
N HIS A 9 -3.89 1.87 14.60
CA HIS A 9 -2.76 1.00 14.82
C HIS A 9 -2.88 0.32 16.18
N ALA A 10 -2.35 -0.89 16.26
CA ALA A 10 -2.20 -1.66 17.48
C ALA A 10 -0.94 -2.52 17.34
N ASP A 11 -0.15 -2.60 18.40
CA ASP A 11 1.12 -3.31 18.42
C ASP A 11 2.01 -2.92 17.23
N ASP A 12 2.38 -3.90 16.40
CA ASP A 12 3.26 -3.76 15.25
C ASP A 12 2.49 -3.61 13.92
N LYS A 13 1.21 -3.22 13.95
CA LYS A 13 0.36 -3.13 12.75
C LYS A 13 -0.43 -1.83 12.64
N ILE A 14 -0.56 -1.34 11.40
CA ILE A 14 -1.49 -0.29 10.99
C ILE A 14 -2.59 -0.93 10.16
N ASP A 15 -3.84 -0.76 10.58
CA ASP A 15 -5.03 -1.26 9.90
C ASP A 15 -5.71 -0.13 9.11
N PHE A 16 -6.14 -0.48 7.90
CA PHE A 16 -6.99 0.33 7.03
C PHE A 16 -8.37 -0.30 6.99
N PHE A 17 -9.37 0.42 7.46
CA PHE A 17 -10.70 -0.14 7.63
C PHE A 17 -11.80 0.83 7.19
N ASN A 18 -12.98 0.26 6.97
CA ASN A 18 -14.20 1.02 6.82
C ASN A 18 -15.26 0.41 7.76
N LYS A 19 -16.02 1.23 8.48
CA LYS A 19 -17.00 0.77 9.48
C LYS A 19 -18.02 -0.23 8.92
N ASN A 20 -18.32 -0.16 7.63
CA ASN A 20 -19.29 -1.05 6.99
C ASN A 20 -18.65 -2.33 6.43
N LEU A 21 -17.35 -2.32 6.13
CA LEU A 21 -16.63 -3.40 5.45
C LEU A 21 -15.56 -4.08 6.32
N ASN A 22 -15.43 -3.68 7.59
CA ASN A 22 -14.37 -4.09 8.51
C ASN A 22 -12.96 -3.69 7.99
N ILE A 23 -11.93 -4.42 8.45
CA ILE A 23 -10.55 -4.24 8.02
C ILE A 23 -10.43 -4.67 6.56
N ILE A 24 -9.87 -3.79 5.76
CA ILE A 24 -9.68 -3.98 4.32
C ILE A 24 -8.23 -4.38 4.05
N GLY A 25 -7.26 -3.73 4.69
CA GLY A 25 -5.85 -4.02 4.53
C GLY A 25 -5.01 -3.52 5.68
N PHE A 26 -3.71 -3.82 5.63
CA PHE A 26 -2.80 -3.53 6.72
C PHE A 26 -1.34 -3.42 6.24
N THR A 27 -0.50 -2.80 7.07
CA THR A 27 0.96 -2.75 6.92
C THR A 27 1.61 -2.72 8.31
N ASP A 28 2.94 -2.75 8.37
CA ASP A 28 3.68 -2.70 9.63
C ASP A 28 3.58 -1.32 10.29
N TYR A 29 3.44 -1.33 11.61
CA TYR A 29 3.61 -0.13 12.41
C TYR A 29 5.10 0.11 12.68
N THR A 30 5.55 1.30 12.30
CA THR A 30 6.70 1.96 12.93
C THR A 30 6.30 3.41 13.19
N PRO A 31 6.89 4.10 14.17
CA PRO A 31 6.58 5.51 14.43
C PRO A 31 6.69 6.39 13.18
N MET A 32 7.73 6.15 12.36
CA MET A 32 7.96 6.87 11.11
C MET A 32 6.88 6.59 10.06
N ILE A 33 6.52 5.32 9.85
CA ILE A 33 5.47 4.95 8.90
C ILE A 33 4.12 5.52 9.35
N TRP A 34 3.77 5.34 10.62
CA TRP A 34 2.52 5.87 11.17
C TRP A 34 2.40 7.37 11.02
N GLU A 35 3.47 8.12 11.34
CA GLU A 35 3.50 9.57 11.19
C GLU A 35 3.19 10.00 9.75
N GLU A 36 3.72 9.29 8.76
CA GLU A 36 3.57 9.64 7.35
C GLU A 36 2.22 9.22 6.78
N LEU A 37 1.73 8.02 7.11
CA LEU A 37 0.45 7.49 6.60
C LEU A 37 -0.75 8.21 7.24
N SER A 38 -0.67 8.61 8.51
CA SER A 38 -1.75 9.30 9.24
C SER A 38 -2.00 10.74 8.78
N LYS A 39 -1.03 11.36 8.08
CA LYS A 39 -1.15 12.72 7.53
C LYS A 39 -1.96 12.80 6.25
N VAL A 40 -2.36 11.68 5.65
CA VAL A 40 -3.07 11.65 4.37
C VAL A 40 -4.32 10.78 4.42
N ASN A 41 -5.22 10.99 3.47
CA ASN A 41 -6.41 10.16 3.32
C ASN A 41 -6.15 8.97 2.41
N TRP A 42 -6.79 7.84 2.73
CA TRP A 42 -6.66 6.58 2.00
C TRP A 42 -8.00 6.10 1.47
N TYR A 43 -7.93 5.36 0.37
CA TYR A 43 -9.09 4.97 -0.41
C TYR A 43 -8.90 3.60 -1.07
N ILE A 44 -10.02 2.98 -1.43
CA ILE A 44 -10.09 1.88 -2.40
C ILE A 44 -11.10 2.21 -3.49
N ASP A 45 -11.04 1.51 -4.63
CA ASP A 45 -12.19 1.44 -5.53
C ASP A 45 -13.20 0.44 -4.97
N GLU A 46 -14.29 0.97 -4.44
CA GLU A 46 -15.37 0.21 -3.82
C GLU A 46 -16.01 -0.80 -4.78
N LYS A 47 -16.20 -0.41 -6.05
CA LYS A 47 -16.86 -1.28 -7.01
C LYS A 47 -15.99 -2.52 -7.26
N LYS A 48 -14.69 -2.31 -7.46
CA LYS A 48 -13.74 -3.40 -7.64
C LYS A 48 -13.67 -4.30 -6.42
N TYR A 49 -13.58 -3.69 -5.23
CA TYR A 49 -13.54 -4.44 -3.97
C TYR A 49 -14.77 -5.32 -3.78
N LEU A 50 -15.98 -4.76 -3.95
CA LEU A 50 -17.23 -5.52 -3.80
C LEU A 50 -17.41 -6.61 -4.87
N ASN A 51 -16.81 -6.43 -6.05
CA ASN A 51 -16.82 -7.42 -7.13
C ASN A 51 -15.68 -8.46 -7.02
N ASN A 52 -14.83 -8.41 -5.98
CA ASN A 52 -13.60 -9.20 -5.88
C ASN A 52 -12.66 -9.04 -7.09
N GLU A 53 -12.66 -7.85 -7.70
CA GLU A 53 -11.69 -7.46 -8.72
C GLU A 53 -10.43 -6.90 -8.06
N LYS A 54 -9.28 -7.15 -8.69
CA LYS A 54 -7.98 -6.63 -8.25
C LYS A 54 -8.03 -5.11 -8.03
N SER A 55 -7.75 -4.69 -6.81
CA SER A 55 -7.81 -3.30 -6.35
C SER A 55 -6.72 -3.07 -5.31
N TYR A 56 -6.32 -1.82 -5.11
CA TYR A 56 -5.27 -1.44 -4.18
C TYR A 56 -5.75 -0.33 -3.26
N ILE A 57 -5.22 -0.30 -2.05
CA ILE A 57 -5.33 0.89 -1.20
C ILE A 57 -4.45 1.98 -1.80
N TYR A 58 -4.99 3.18 -1.96
CA TYR A 58 -4.28 4.32 -2.56
C TYR A 58 -4.61 5.63 -1.85
N THR A 59 -3.76 6.63 -2.02
CA THR A 59 -3.99 7.99 -1.55
C THR A 59 -4.10 8.98 -2.70
N GLY A 60 -4.93 10.01 -2.52
CA GLY A 60 -5.01 11.15 -3.42
C GLY A 60 -3.93 12.21 -3.18
N ALA A 61 -3.13 12.08 -2.12
CA ALA A 61 -2.17 13.10 -1.71
C ALA A 61 -1.06 13.32 -2.75
N SER A 62 -0.67 14.58 -2.94
CA SER A 62 0.47 14.96 -3.79
C SER A 62 1.83 14.69 -3.12
N LYS A 63 1.85 14.49 -1.79
CA LYS A 63 3.06 14.27 -0.99
C LYS A 63 3.96 13.15 -1.52
N PHE A 64 3.36 12.08 -2.03
CA PHE A 64 4.09 10.91 -2.54
C PHE A 64 4.25 10.90 -4.06
N LYS A 65 4.08 12.06 -4.72
CA LYS A 65 4.26 12.26 -6.16
C LYS A 65 3.54 11.18 -6.99
N THR A 66 4.28 10.28 -7.63
CA THR A 66 3.76 9.18 -8.48
C THR A 66 3.51 7.88 -7.71
N LEU A 67 4.07 7.73 -6.50
CA LEU A 67 3.97 6.54 -5.64
C LEU A 67 2.73 6.65 -4.75
N LYS A 68 1.55 6.40 -5.31
CA LYS A 68 0.27 6.67 -4.61
C LYS A 68 -0.42 5.43 -4.04
N MET A 69 0.03 4.23 -4.38
CA MET A 69 -0.51 2.98 -3.82
C MET A 69 0.18 2.64 -2.50
N LEU A 70 -0.54 2.03 -1.55
CA LEU A 70 -0.04 1.77 -0.20
C LEU A 70 1.27 0.98 -0.21
N HIS A 71 1.35 -0.12 -0.96
CA HIS A 71 2.59 -0.90 -1.09
C HIS A 71 3.76 -0.07 -1.62
N GLN A 72 3.52 0.88 -2.54
CA GLN A 72 4.57 1.78 -3.05
C GLN A 72 5.04 2.74 -1.96
N VAL A 73 4.10 3.32 -1.22
CA VAL A 73 4.40 4.25 -0.12
C VAL A 73 5.16 3.54 0.99
N VAL A 74 4.75 2.32 1.36
CA VAL A 74 5.46 1.50 2.36
C VAL A 74 6.89 1.21 1.91
N MET A 75 7.08 0.73 0.67
CA MET A 75 8.42 0.47 0.12
C MET A 75 9.28 1.75 0.08
N MET A 76 8.68 2.89 -0.27
CA MET A 76 9.35 4.20 -0.27
C MET A 76 9.77 4.64 1.14
N LEU A 77 8.93 4.42 2.15
CA LEU A 77 9.27 4.77 3.54
C LEU A 77 10.35 3.85 4.13
N TRP A 78 10.45 2.60 3.66
CA TRP A 78 11.49 1.66 4.09
C TRP A 78 12.83 1.84 3.37
N TYR A 79 12.81 1.93 2.04
CA TYR A 79 14.01 1.93 1.21
C TYR A 79 14.43 3.32 0.71
N GLY A 80 13.54 4.30 0.81
CA GLY A 80 13.72 5.63 0.22
C GLY A 80 13.11 5.75 -1.18
N GLU A 81 12.72 6.96 -1.54
CA GLU A 81 12.10 7.27 -2.84
C GLU A 81 13.04 6.94 -4.02
N GLU A 82 14.33 7.28 -3.89
CA GLU A 82 15.32 7.05 -4.95
C GLU A 82 15.46 5.57 -5.30
N GLU A 83 15.46 4.68 -4.30
CA GLU A 83 15.59 3.24 -4.51
C GLU A 83 14.36 2.65 -5.21
N VAL A 84 13.15 3.06 -4.80
CA VAL A 84 11.91 2.61 -5.45
C VAL A 84 11.86 3.07 -6.91
N LEU A 85 12.20 4.34 -7.17
CA LEU A 85 12.23 4.88 -8.54
C LEU A 85 13.33 4.22 -9.39
N SER A 86 14.51 3.96 -8.82
CA SER A 86 15.61 3.23 -9.44
C SER A 86 15.18 1.81 -9.83
N ALA A 87 14.48 1.09 -8.96
CA ALA A 87 13.92 -0.23 -9.25
C ALA A 87 12.95 -0.19 -10.43
N TYR A 88 11.98 0.73 -10.44
CA TYR A 88 11.07 0.91 -11.57
C TYR A 88 11.79 1.24 -12.88
N SER A 89 12.82 2.09 -12.84
CA SER A 89 13.62 2.44 -14.02
C SER A 89 14.35 1.22 -14.62
N LYS A 90 14.68 0.24 -13.77
CA LYS A 90 15.32 -1.04 -14.14
C LYS A 90 14.32 -2.14 -14.46
N LYS A 91 13.04 -1.79 -14.68
CA LYS A 91 11.94 -2.74 -14.96
C LYS A 91 11.65 -3.73 -13.83
N PHE A 92 11.88 -3.34 -12.58
CA PHE A 92 11.34 -4.06 -11.44
C PHE A 92 9.97 -3.50 -11.07
N ILE A 93 9.10 -4.36 -10.53
CA ILE A 93 7.82 -4.01 -9.92
C ILE A 93 7.86 -4.36 -8.43
N ILE A 94 6.92 -3.81 -7.65
CA ILE A 94 6.70 -4.23 -6.27
C ILE A 94 5.67 -5.35 -6.30
N GLU A 95 6.04 -6.52 -5.80
CA GLU A 95 5.23 -7.74 -5.78
C GLU A 95 4.73 -8.09 -4.38
N HIS A 96 3.54 -8.67 -4.28
CA HIS A 96 2.99 -9.18 -3.01
C HIS A 96 3.17 -10.69 -2.94
N HIS A 97 3.97 -11.20 -2.01
CA HIS A 97 4.33 -12.62 -1.96
C HIS A 97 3.14 -13.57 -1.77
N ASN A 98 2.07 -13.12 -1.12
CA ASN A 98 0.87 -13.90 -0.86
C ASN A 98 -0.28 -13.62 -1.85
N ASN A 99 -0.04 -12.86 -2.92
CA ASN A 99 -1.07 -12.44 -3.88
C ASN A 99 -2.27 -11.70 -3.25
N ASN A 100 -2.10 -11.08 -2.07
CA ASN A 100 -3.11 -10.25 -1.44
C ASN A 100 -2.68 -8.78 -1.51
N GLU A 101 -3.33 -8.02 -2.40
CA GLU A 101 -3.05 -6.59 -2.65
C GLU A 101 -3.26 -5.68 -1.44
N PHE A 102 -3.93 -6.18 -0.40
CA PHE A 102 -4.25 -5.46 0.82
C PHE A 102 -3.31 -5.80 2.00
N ASN A 103 -2.44 -6.81 1.86
CA ASN A 103 -1.36 -7.09 2.81
C ASN A 103 -0.08 -6.37 2.37
N CYS A 104 0.09 -5.14 2.83
CA CYS A 104 1.23 -4.30 2.51
C CYS A 104 2.32 -4.35 3.60
N CYS A 105 2.41 -5.44 4.39
CA CYS A 105 3.56 -5.62 5.29
C CYS A 105 4.86 -5.74 4.48
N ILE A 106 5.95 -5.14 4.95
CA ILE A 106 7.26 -5.15 4.30
C ILE A 106 7.76 -6.56 4.09
N SER A 107 7.50 -7.49 5.02
CA SER A 107 7.84 -8.91 4.87
C SER A 107 7.06 -9.63 3.76
N ASN A 108 5.98 -9.01 3.27
CA ASN A 108 5.16 -9.50 2.16
C ASN A 108 5.46 -8.78 0.84
N LEU A 109 6.36 -7.78 0.83
CA LEU A 109 6.67 -6.98 -0.34
C LEU A 109 8.13 -7.19 -0.78
N SER A 110 8.35 -7.22 -2.09
CA SER A 110 9.70 -7.24 -2.67
C SER A 110 9.73 -6.59 -4.05
N PHE A 111 10.93 -6.26 -4.51
CA PHE A 111 11.13 -5.93 -5.92
C PHE A 111 11.30 -7.21 -6.74
N ALA A 112 10.41 -7.42 -7.70
CA ALA A 112 10.48 -8.52 -8.66
C ALA A 112 10.75 -7.98 -10.07
N SER A 113 11.55 -8.68 -10.87
CA SER A 113 11.72 -8.29 -12.27
C SER A 113 10.39 -8.46 -13.01
N ASN A 114 9.98 -7.45 -13.77
CA ASN A 114 8.76 -7.47 -14.58
C ASN A 114 8.82 -8.48 -15.75
N ASP A 115 10.00 -9.06 -15.99
CA ASP A 115 10.20 -10.13 -16.97
C ASP A 115 9.92 -11.53 -16.36
N ILE A 116 9.69 -11.62 -15.05
CA ILE A 116 9.26 -12.85 -14.39
C ILE A 116 7.74 -12.95 -14.51
N ASN A 117 7.26 -13.85 -15.36
CA ASN A 117 5.88 -14.34 -15.26
C ASN A 117 5.78 -15.21 -14.01
N LEU A 118 5.35 -14.64 -12.89
CA LEU A 118 4.97 -15.36 -11.67
C LEU A 118 3.57 -15.96 -11.81
#